data_AF-A0A0W1FV08-F1
#
_entry.id   AF-A0A0W1FV08-F1
#
_cell.length_a   1.000
_cell.length_b   1.000
_cell.length_c   1.000
_cell.angle_alpha   90.00
_cell.angle_beta   90.00
_cell.angle_gamma   90.00
#
_symmetry.space_group_name_H-M   'P 1'
#
loop_
_entity.id
_entity.type
_entity.pdbx_description
1 polymer ?
#
loop_
_entity_poly.entity_id
_entity_poly.type
_entity_poly.pdbx_seq_one_letter_code
_entity_poly.pdbx_strand_id
1 'polypeptide(L)'
;MSANSDALEQAVMDWIAARTASDAEPSPRRRAQADRAFARLAVSAAPRIRYFIRRYGLASAFEDGEQACAIALHRAAQSYDPRRAAFTTHMNWQIRAELQALRHRLHGDQRRAPHRLAAETLSLDDPAILDRLVDPDAELAAEERASDYLAGRLADRLADDWARRRDGEWQRGKAKLAAQRSLVRRHLTAVEPAGRLCESHRHIVRRAFADIALRIDA
;
A
#
# COMPACT_ATOMS: atom_id res chain seq x y z
N MET A 1 14.41 28.32 -27.47
CA MET A 1 13.97 26.99 -26.99
C MET A 1 14.89 25.93 -27.58
N SER A 2 15.00 24.74 -26.98
CA SER A 2 15.80 23.63 -27.54
C SER A 2 15.04 22.99 -28.73
N ALA A 3 15.75 22.52 -29.76
CA ALA A 3 15.14 21.82 -30.90
C ALA A 3 14.19 20.67 -30.50
N ASN A 4 14.51 19.97 -29.39
CA ASN A 4 13.68 18.90 -28.83
C ASN A 4 12.42 19.40 -28.10
N SER A 5 12.39 20.67 -27.72
CA SER A 5 11.19 21.34 -27.19
C SER A 5 10.30 21.78 -28.35
N ASP A 6 10.89 22.37 -29.39
CA ASP A 6 10.15 22.88 -30.55
C ASP A 6 9.49 21.73 -31.34
N ALA A 7 10.19 20.60 -31.49
CA ALA A 7 9.62 19.40 -32.10
C ALA A 7 8.43 18.82 -31.30
N LEU A 8 8.49 18.91 -29.96
CA LEU A 8 7.39 18.45 -29.10
C LEU A 8 6.19 19.41 -29.20
N GLU A 9 6.47 20.70 -29.27
CA GLU A 9 5.49 21.76 -29.46
C GLU A 9 4.73 21.57 -30.78
N GLN A 10 5.46 21.34 -31.88
CA GLN A 10 4.85 21.08 -33.17
C GLN A 10 4.00 19.79 -33.16
N ALA A 11 4.53 18.71 -32.56
CA ALA A 11 3.83 17.43 -32.50
C ALA A 11 2.50 17.51 -31.73
N VAL A 12 2.42 18.31 -30.65
CA VAL A 12 1.15 18.49 -29.93
C VAL A 12 0.16 19.31 -30.75
N MET A 13 0.62 20.37 -31.43
CA MET A 13 -0.24 21.18 -32.29
C MET A 13 -0.81 20.38 -33.46
N ASP A 14 0.00 19.52 -34.08
CA ASP A 14 -0.43 18.59 -35.13
C ASP A 14 -1.50 17.61 -34.63
N TRP A 15 -1.32 17.09 -33.42
CA TRP A 15 -2.30 16.19 -32.79
C TRP A 15 -3.62 16.90 -32.48
N ILE A 16 -3.56 18.12 -31.91
CA ILE A 16 -4.75 18.94 -31.65
C ILE A 16 -5.50 19.18 -32.95
N ALA A 17 -4.82 19.62 -34.02
CA ALA A 17 -5.45 19.85 -35.32
C ALA A 17 -6.11 18.59 -35.90
N ALA A 18 -5.41 17.44 -35.85
CA ALA A 18 -5.95 16.16 -36.32
C ALA A 18 -7.15 15.70 -35.49
N ARG A 19 -7.12 15.89 -34.17
CA ARG A 19 -8.20 15.54 -33.25
C ARG A 19 -9.44 16.41 -33.50
N THR A 20 -9.26 17.73 -33.62
CA THR A 20 -10.35 18.67 -33.92
C THR A 20 -11.00 18.36 -35.26
N ALA A 21 -10.22 18.05 -36.29
CA ALA A 21 -10.77 17.63 -37.58
C ALA A 21 -11.57 16.32 -37.49
N SER A 22 -11.12 15.37 -36.66
CA SER A 22 -11.84 14.12 -36.41
C SER A 22 -13.10 14.31 -35.56
N ASP A 23 -13.16 15.30 -34.68
CA ASP A 23 -14.36 15.63 -33.90
C ASP A 23 -15.39 16.37 -34.74
N ALA A 24 -14.95 17.26 -35.63
CA ALA A 24 -15.83 17.98 -36.54
C ALA A 24 -16.46 17.06 -37.59
N GLU A 25 -15.68 16.11 -38.14
CA GLU A 25 -16.16 15.18 -39.17
C GLU A 25 -15.66 13.74 -38.87
N PRO A 26 -16.41 12.97 -38.06
CA PRO A 26 -15.99 11.63 -37.65
C PRO A 26 -15.91 10.66 -38.82
N SER A 27 -14.70 10.19 -39.13
CA SER A 27 -14.48 9.11 -40.10
C SER A 27 -13.34 8.18 -39.67
N PRO A 28 -13.31 6.91 -40.13
CA PRO A 28 -12.22 5.99 -39.81
C PRO A 28 -10.84 6.53 -40.21
N ARG A 29 -10.75 7.25 -41.34
CA ARG A 29 -9.51 7.87 -41.82
C ARG A 29 -9.04 8.99 -40.90
N ARG A 30 -9.94 9.86 -40.45
CA ARG A 30 -9.63 10.97 -39.53
C ARG A 30 -9.20 10.46 -38.15
N ARG A 31 -9.87 9.41 -37.63
CA ARG A 31 -9.46 8.75 -36.39
C ARG A 31 -8.03 8.20 -36.50
N ALA A 32 -7.75 7.43 -37.55
CA ALA A 32 -6.40 6.90 -37.79
C ALA A 32 -5.34 8.01 -37.95
N GLN A 33 -5.70 9.17 -38.51
CA GLN A 33 -4.80 10.33 -38.60
C GLN A 33 -4.49 10.92 -37.22
N ALA A 34 -5.50 11.07 -36.35
CA ALA A 34 -5.32 11.53 -34.99
C ALA A 34 -4.46 10.55 -34.17
N ASP A 35 -4.70 9.24 -34.30
CA ASP A 35 -3.92 8.19 -33.63
C ASP A 35 -2.44 8.22 -34.06
N ARG A 36 -2.17 8.37 -35.36
CA ARG A 36 -0.80 8.52 -35.88
C ARG A 36 -0.13 9.80 -35.38
N ALA A 37 -0.87 10.90 -35.29
CA ALA A 37 -0.33 12.15 -34.74
C ALA A 37 0.02 11.99 -33.26
N PHE A 38 -0.82 11.29 -32.49
CA PHE A 38 -0.55 10.99 -31.09
C PHE A 38 0.66 10.08 -30.93
N ALA A 39 0.80 9.06 -31.77
CA ALA A 39 1.96 8.17 -31.76
C ALA A 39 3.27 8.95 -32.01
N ARG A 40 3.29 9.92 -32.92
CA ARG A 40 4.47 10.80 -33.13
C ARG A 40 4.77 11.64 -31.89
N LEU A 41 3.76 12.22 -31.27
CA LEU A 41 3.91 12.96 -30.01
C LEU A 41 4.50 12.09 -28.90
N ALA A 42 4.00 10.85 -28.75
CA ALA A 42 4.50 9.88 -27.78
C ALA A 42 5.97 9.53 -28.01
N VAL A 43 6.38 9.31 -29.26
CA VAL A 43 7.78 9.06 -29.63
C VAL A 43 8.67 10.24 -29.24
N SER A 44 8.26 11.47 -29.51
CA SER A 44 8.99 12.68 -29.12
C SER A 44 9.10 12.87 -27.60
N ALA A 45 8.10 12.42 -26.84
CA ALA A 45 8.09 12.48 -25.38
C ALA A 45 8.90 11.34 -24.71
N ALA A 46 9.13 10.23 -25.41
CA ALA A 46 9.66 8.98 -24.84
C ALA A 46 10.99 9.14 -24.06
N PRO A 47 12.00 9.92 -24.51
CA PRO A 47 13.23 10.10 -23.72
C PRO A 47 12.98 10.73 -22.35
N ARG A 48 12.02 11.66 -22.26
CA ARG A 48 11.65 12.34 -21.01
C ARG A 48 10.84 11.41 -20.11
N ILE A 49 9.92 10.64 -20.68
CA ILE A 49 9.16 9.61 -19.96
C ILE A 49 10.12 8.62 -19.29
N ARG A 50 11.09 8.07 -20.03
CA ARG A 50 12.13 7.18 -19.49
C ARG A 50 12.91 7.82 -18.34
N TYR A 51 13.28 9.09 -18.49
CA TYR A 51 13.96 9.85 -17.43
C TYR A 51 13.10 9.95 -16.17
N PHE A 52 11.82 10.32 -16.31
CA PHE A 52 10.92 10.48 -15.17
C PHE A 52 10.62 9.16 -14.47
N ILE A 53 10.34 8.07 -15.20
CA ILE A 53 10.10 6.74 -14.60
C ILE A 53 11.28 6.34 -13.71
N ARG A 54 12.52 6.48 -14.21
CA ARG A 54 13.73 6.22 -13.41
C ARG A 54 13.83 7.16 -12.21
N ARG A 55 13.62 8.46 -12.39
CA ARG A 55 13.72 9.46 -11.31
C ARG A 55 12.70 9.22 -10.19
N TYR A 56 11.54 8.65 -10.52
CA TYR A 56 10.51 8.32 -9.55
C TYR A 56 10.72 6.96 -8.85
N GLY A 57 11.78 6.22 -9.20
CA GLY A 57 12.11 4.92 -8.60
C GLY A 57 11.27 3.77 -9.17
N LEU A 58 10.65 3.95 -10.34
CA LEU A 58 9.69 3.01 -10.93
C LEU A 58 10.34 2.14 -12.02
N ALA A 59 11.65 1.91 -11.96
CA ALA A 59 12.37 1.14 -12.96
C ALA A 59 11.94 -0.34 -12.98
N SER A 60 11.58 -0.92 -11.82
CA SER A 60 11.04 -2.28 -11.71
C SER A 60 9.59 -2.41 -12.19
N ALA A 61 8.87 -1.30 -12.31
CA ALA A 61 7.51 -1.21 -12.81
C ALA A 61 7.45 -0.33 -14.08
N PHE A 62 8.43 -0.54 -14.97
CA PHE A 62 8.65 0.34 -16.12
C PHE A 62 7.44 0.38 -17.06
N GLU A 63 6.84 -0.78 -17.34
CA GLU A 63 5.66 -0.88 -18.23
C GLU A 63 4.45 -0.10 -17.68
N ASP A 64 4.16 -0.25 -16.38
CA ASP A 64 3.10 0.53 -15.71
C ASP A 64 3.42 2.03 -15.73
N GLY A 65 4.70 2.38 -15.54
CA GLY A 65 5.18 3.75 -15.64
C GLY A 65 5.00 4.34 -17.04
N GLU A 66 5.26 3.57 -18.10
CA GLU A 66 5.02 3.99 -19.48
C GLU A 66 3.53 4.20 -19.76
N GLN A 67 2.67 3.29 -19.31
CA GLN A 67 1.22 3.44 -19.46
C GLN A 67 0.69 4.67 -18.72
N ALA A 68 1.11 4.88 -17.46
CA ALA A 68 0.73 6.06 -16.69
C ALA A 68 1.21 7.36 -17.37
N CYS A 69 2.43 7.38 -17.91
CA CYS A 69 2.94 8.51 -18.66
C CYS A 69 2.20 8.74 -19.99
N ALA A 70 1.78 7.69 -20.68
CA ALA A 70 0.99 7.82 -21.91
C ALA A 70 -0.39 8.44 -21.62
N ILE A 71 -1.04 8.04 -20.52
CA ILE A 71 -2.28 8.67 -20.05
C ILE A 71 -2.04 10.14 -19.69
N ALA A 72 -0.96 10.43 -18.96
CA ALA A 72 -0.57 11.80 -18.62
C ALA A 72 -0.36 12.68 -19.86
N LEU A 73 0.35 12.15 -20.85
CA LEU A 73 0.63 12.83 -22.11
C LEU A 73 -0.65 13.13 -22.88
N HIS A 74 -1.56 12.16 -22.95
CA HIS A 74 -2.86 12.36 -23.59
C HIS A 74 -3.69 13.44 -22.88
N ARG A 75 -3.77 13.40 -21.54
CA ARG A 75 -4.46 14.43 -20.74
C ARG A 75 -3.81 15.81 -20.88
N ALA A 76 -2.48 15.86 -20.92
CA ALA A 76 -1.72 17.08 -21.15
C ALA A 76 -2.07 17.69 -22.52
N ALA A 77 -2.08 16.87 -23.56
CA ALA A 77 -2.40 17.30 -24.92
C ALA A 77 -3.86 17.79 -25.03
N GLN A 78 -4.82 17.09 -24.41
CA GLN A 78 -6.24 17.49 -24.40
C GLN A 78 -6.49 18.85 -23.74
N SER A 79 -5.76 19.16 -22.67
CA SER A 79 -5.95 20.36 -21.87
C SER A 79 -4.95 21.47 -22.20
N TYR A 80 -4.20 21.31 -23.31
CA TYR A 80 -3.10 22.21 -23.61
C TYR A 80 -3.59 23.59 -24.07
N ASP A 81 -3.08 24.64 -23.44
CA ASP A 81 -3.28 26.03 -23.85
C ASP A 81 -1.92 26.73 -24.01
N PRO A 82 -1.47 27.03 -25.25
CA PRO A 82 -0.17 27.63 -25.51
C PRO A 82 -0.04 29.07 -24.97
N ARG A 83 -1.14 29.72 -24.59
CA ARG A 83 -1.13 31.05 -23.98
C ARG A 83 -0.72 31.02 -22.51
N ARG A 84 -0.82 29.85 -21.85
CA ARG A 84 -0.59 29.71 -20.40
C ARG A 84 0.82 29.22 -20.10
N ALA A 85 1.34 28.28 -20.87
CA ALA A 85 2.68 27.72 -20.70
C ALA A 85 3.13 26.99 -21.97
N ALA A 86 4.44 26.77 -22.13
CA ALA A 86 4.95 25.85 -23.13
C ALA A 86 4.48 24.41 -22.84
N PHE A 87 4.29 23.60 -23.89
CA PHE A 87 3.74 22.26 -23.75
C PHE A 87 4.61 21.36 -22.86
N THR A 88 5.93 21.47 -22.98
CA THR A 88 6.88 20.72 -22.13
C THR A 88 6.63 20.93 -20.64
N THR A 89 6.36 22.17 -20.22
CA THR A 89 6.07 22.51 -18.82
C THR A 89 4.76 21.88 -18.36
N HIS A 90 3.70 22.05 -19.14
CA HIS A 90 2.38 21.49 -18.83
C HIS A 90 2.40 19.96 -18.76
N MET A 91 3.00 19.32 -19.77
CA MET A 91 3.20 17.88 -19.84
C MET A 91 4.01 17.36 -18.65
N ASN A 92 5.10 18.03 -18.26
CA ASN A 92 5.91 17.61 -17.13
C ASN A 92 5.12 17.62 -15.82
N TRP A 93 4.21 18.57 -15.61
CA TRP A 93 3.34 18.58 -14.43
C TRP A 93 2.39 17.39 -14.42
N GLN A 94 1.77 17.07 -15.57
CA GLN A 94 0.88 15.91 -15.68
C GLN A 94 1.63 14.60 -15.44
N ILE A 95 2.80 14.42 -16.05
CA ILE A 95 3.63 13.22 -15.89
C ILE A 95 4.02 13.04 -14.41
N ARG A 96 4.46 14.12 -13.75
CA ARG A 96 4.84 14.07 -12.32
C ARG A 96 3.66 13.67 -11.43
N ALA A 97 2.46 14.15 -11.72
CA ALA A 97 1.26 13.82 -10.96
C ALA A 97 0.88 12.34 -11.11
N GLU A 98 0.84 11.81 -12.34
CA GLU A 98 0.51 10.40 -12.58
C GLU A 98 1.57 9.45 -12.00
N LEU A 99 2.85 9.74 -12.19
CA LEU A 99 3.92 8.91 -11.61
C LEU A 99 3.93 8.95 -10.09
N GLN A 100 3.61 10.10 -9.47
CA GLN A 100 3.46 10.19 -8.02
C GLN A 100 2.27 9.34 -7.54
N ALA A 101 1.14 9.37 -8.26
CA ALA A 101 -0.03 8.56 -7.94
C ALA A 101 0.27 7.06 -8.09
N LEU A 102 0.96 6.66 -9.16
CA LEU A 102 1.40 5.29 -9.39
C LEU A 102 2.35 4.81 -8.28
N ARG A 103 3.38 5.60 -7.96
CA ARG A 103 4.31 5.34 -6.86
C ARG A 103 3.58 5.16 -5.54
N HIS A 104 2.60 6.02 -5.25
CA HIS A 104 1.80 5.92 -4.03
C HIS A 104 0.94 4.64 -3.99
N ARG A 105 0.41 4.18 -5.13
CA ARG A 105 -0.36 2.93 -5.19
C ARG A 105 0.53 1.70 -5.02
N LEU A 106 1.71 1.70 -5.62
CA LEU A 106 2.64 0.57 -5.56
C LEU A 106 3.38 0.49 -4.21
N HIS A 107 3.72 1.63 -3.61
CA HIS A 107 4.57 1.68 -2.42
C HIS A 107 3.90 2.28 -1.18
N GLY A 108 2.65 2.75 -1.29
CA GLY A 108 1.89 3.39 -0.21
C GLY A 108 2.27 4.85 0.07
N ASP A 109 1.60 5.45 1.07
CA ASP A 109 1.97 6.75 1.63
C ASP A 109 3.25 6.64 2.46
N GLN A 110 4.39 6.99 1.87
CA GLN A 110 5.66 7.02 2.57
C GLN A 110 5.70 8.05 3.72
N ARG A 111 4.74 9.00 3.80
CA ARG A 111 4.70 10.01 4.87
C ARG A 111 4.04 9.53 6.17
N ARG A 112 3.26 8.43 6.12
CA ARG A 112 2.54 7.88 7.28
C ARG A 112 3.25 6.71 7.97
N ALA A 113 4.50 6.43 7.59
CA ALA A 113 5.31 5.42 8.24
C ALA A 113 6.41 6.10 9.09
N PRO A 114 6.13 6.50 10.34
CA PRO A 114 7.17 7.04 11.24
C PRO A 114 8.28 6.03 11.58
N HIS A 115 8.21 4.78 11.11
CA HIS A 115 9.21 3.73 11.36
C HIS A 115 9.51 2.82 10.16
N ARG A 116 9.35 3.28 8.92
CA ARG A 116 9.93 2.53 7.79
C ARG A 116 11.26 3.16 7.43
N LEU A 117 12.29 2.61 8.07
CA LEU A 117 13.67 2.46 7.61
C LEU A 117 13.92 3.12 6.26
N ALA A 118 14.87 4.05 6.23
CA ALA A 118 15.47 4.51 4.99
C ALA A 118 15.88 3.25 4.20
N ALA A 119 15.04 2.88 3.23
CA ALA A 119 15.27 1.69 2.43
C ALA A 119 16.43 2.02 1.49
N GLU A 120 17.63 1.79 1.99
CA GLU A 120 18.83 1.82 1.20
C GLU A 120 18.72 0.67 0.19
N THR A 121 18.83 1.01 -1.10
CA THR A 121 18.84 0.01 -2.16
C THR A 121 20.23 -0.61 -2.17
N LEU A 122 20.35 -1.82 -1.62
CA LEU A 122 21.59 -2.60 -1.64
C LEU A 122 21.66 -3.42 -2.93
N SER A 123 22.84 -3.45 -3.55
CA SER A 123 23.11 -4.31 -4.71
C SER A 123 23.43 -5.71 -4.23
N LEU A 124 22.85 -6.74 -4.87
CA LEU A 124 23.16 -8.16 -4.60
C LEU A 124 24.64 -8.51 -4.84
N ASP A 125 25.32 -7.73 -5.69
CA ASP A 125 26.74 -7.90 -6.00
C ASP A 125 27.67 -7.23 -4.97
N ASP A 126 27.13 -6.54 -3.96
CA ASP A 126 27.93 -5.93 -2.89
C ASP A 126 28.50 -7.02 -1.97
N PRO A 127 29.83 -7.20 -1.87
CA PRO A 127 30.44 -8.22 -1.02
C PRO A 127 30.16 -8.01 0.47
N ALA A 128 29.75 -6.81 0.89
CA ALA A 128 29.38 -6.48 2.27
C ALA A 128 27.87 -6.57 2.53
N ILE A 129 27.06 -7.04 1.56
CA ILE A 129 25.59 -7.05 1.71
C ILE A 129 25.12 -7.85 2.93
N LEU A 130 25.76 -8.98 3.24
CA LEU A 130 25.37 -9.85 4.35
C LEU A 130 25.50 -9.11 5.69
N ASP A 131 26.64 -8.44 5.93
CA ASP A 131 26.90 -7.69 7.16
C ASP A 131 25.92 -6.52 7.33
N ARG A 132 25.40 -5.96 6.22
CA ARG A 132 24.41 -4.89 6.22
C ARG A 132 22.97 -5.37 6.40
N LEU A 133 22.73 -6.66 6.16
CA LEU A 133 21.43 -7.31 6.37
C LEU A 133 21.27 -7.90 7.77
N VAL A 134 22.36 -8.07 8.53
CA VAL A 134 22.30 -8.57 9.91
C VAL A 134 21.58 -7.54 10.78
N ASP A 135 20.41 -7.93 11.26
CA ASP A 135 19.68 -7.23 12.32
C ASP A 135 19.99 -7.95 13.64
N PRO A 136 20.76 -7.34 14.57
CA PRO A 136 21.15 -7.98 15.83
C PRO A 136 19.96 -8.26 16.75
N ASP A 137 18.83 -7.56 16.58
CA ASP A 137 17.64 -7.71 17.40
C ASP A 137 16.63 -8.71 16.79
N ALA A 138 16.90 -9.22 15.60
CA ALA A 138 15.95 -10.07 14.86
C ALA A 138 15.63 -11.38 15.57
N GLU A 139 16.63 -12.02 16.18
CA GLU A 139 16.44 -13.29 16.92
C GLU A 139 15.55 -13.07 18.14
N LEU A 140 15.91 -12.11 19.00
CA LEU A 140 15.13 -11.76 20.18
C LEU A 140 13.68 -11.37 19.80
N ALA A 141 13.51 -10.51 18.80
CA ALA A 141 12.19 -10.09 18.35
C ALA A 141 11.37 -11.25 17.74
N ALA A 142 12.02 -12.22 17.11
CA ALA A 142 11.37 -13.42 16.60
C ALA A 142 10.92 -14.34 17.75
N GLU A 143 11.77 -14.54 18.75
CA GLU A 143 11.46 -15.34 19.94
C GLU A 143 10.32 -14.72 20.77
N GLU A 144 10.36 -13.42 21.02
CA GLU A 144 9.30 -12.69 21.73
C GLU A 144 7.96 -12.85 21.01
N ARG A 145 7.93 -12.63 19.69
CA ARG A 145 6.70 -12.80 18.89
C ARG A 145 6.21 -14.23 18.86
N ALA A 146 7.12 -15.21 18.80
CA ALA A 146 6.76 -16.62 18.85
C ALA A 146 6.14 -16.97 20.22
N SER A 147 6.74 -16.48 21.30
CA SER A 147 6.23 -16.64 22.67
C SER A 147 4.84 -16.03 22.83
N ASP A 148 4.65 -14.77 22.41
CA ASP A 148 3.37 -14.06 22.44
C ASP A 148 2.29 -14.80 21.63
N TYR A 149 2.67 -15.30 20.45
CA TYR A 149 1.75 -16.06 19.60
C TYR A 149 1.30 -17.36 20.28
N LEU A 150 2.24 -18.12 20.85
CA LEU A 150 1.94 -19.36 21.57
C LEU A 150 1.10 -19.10 22.83
N ALA A 151 1.44 -18.07 23.60
CA ALA A 151 0.68 -17.64 24.77
C ALA A 151 -0.76 -17.24 24.39
N GLY A 152 -0.94 -16.48 23.31
CA GLY A 152 -2.25 -16.12 22.77
C GLY A 152 -3.07 -17.33 22.33
N ARG A 153 -2.45 -18.28 21.61
CA ARG A 153 -3.10 -19.53 21.19
C ARG A 153 -3.53 -20.40 22.37
N LEU A 154 -2.69 -20.50 23.40
CA LEU A 154 -3.00 -21.24 24.61
C LEU A 154 -4.15 -20.56 25.37
N ALA A 155 -4.11 -19.25 25.54
CA ALA A 155 -5.16 -18.49 26.20
C ALA A 155 -6.53 -18.61 25.50
N ASP A 156 -6.54 -18.57 24.16
CA ASP A 156 -7.75 -18.80 23.36
C ASP A 156 -8.31 -20.20 23.63
N ARG A 157 -7.46 -21.23 23.61
CA ARG A 157 -7.87 -22.62 23.88
C ARG A 157 -8.42 -22.79 25.29
N LEU A 158 -7.75 -22.27 26.31
CA LEU A 158 -8.18 -22.36 27.71
C LEU A 158 -9.51 -21.63 27.95
N ALA A 159 -9.68 -20.44 27.36
CA ALA A 159 -10.92 -19.68 27.47
C ALA A 159 -12.08 -20.37 26.74
N ASP A 160 -11.83 -20.98 25.58
CA ASP A 160 -12.81 -21.78 24.83
C ASP A 160 -13.25 -23.02 25.59
N ASP A 161 -12.29 -23.79 26.11
CA ASP A 161 -12.55 -25.01 26.89
C ASP A 161 -13.32 -24.71 28.19
N TRP A 162 -12.99 -23.59 28.84
CA TRP A 162 -13.77 -23.11 29.98
C TRP A 162 -15.19 -22.71 29.58
N ALA A 163 -15.36 -21.91 28.52
CA ALA A 163 -16.67 -21.45 28.07
C ALA A 163 -17.57 -22.60 27.60
N ARG A 164 -17.04 -23.56 26.83
CA ARG A 164 -17.80 -24.74 26.36
C ARG A 164 -18.40 -25.55 27.51
N ARG A 165 -17.64 -25.76 28.59
CA ARG A 165 -18.13 -26.46 29.79
C ARG A 165 -19.26 -25.71 30.46
N ARG A 166 -19.13 -24.39 30.56
CA ARG A 166 -20.16 -23.52 31.13
C ARG A 166 -21.42 -23.45 30.28
N ASP A 167 -21.32 -23.51 28.96
CA ASP A 167 -22.50 -23.58 28.08
C ASP A 167 -23.32 -24.86 28.33
N GLY A 168 -22.66 -25.97 28.64
CA GLY A 168 -23.30 -27.23 29.02
C GLY A 168 -24.05 -27.17 30.37
N GLU A 169 -23.53 -26.40 31.34
CA GLU A 169 -24.13 -26.22 32.67
C GLU A 169 -25.21 -25.12 32.71
N TRP A 170 -25.11 -24.11 31.84
CA TRP A 170 -25.95 -22.92 31.83
C TRP A 170 -26.71 -22.78 30.51
N GLN A 171 -27.94 -23.30 30.48
CA GLN A 171 -28.85 -23.20 29.33
C GLN A 171 -29.40 -21.78 29.05
N ARG A 172 -28.73 -20.70 29.49
CA ARG A 172 -29.19 -19.31 29.28
C ARG A 172 -28.06 -18.33 28.98
N GLY A 173 -28.16 -17.68 27.80
CA GLY A 173 -27.51 -16.39 27.49
C GLY A 173 -26.14 -16.47 26.83
N LYS A 174 -26.07 -16.93 25.57
CA LYS A 174 -24.83 -16.99 24.75
C LYS A 174 -24.03 -15.69 24.75
N ALA A 175 -24.69 -14.54 24.70
CA ALA A 175 -24.03 -13.23 24.72
C ALA A 175 -23.28 -12.94 26.04
N LYS A 176 -23.85 -13.36 27.18
CA LYS A 176 -23.22 -13.19 28.50
C LYS A 176 -21.99 -14.09 28.64
N LEU A 177 -22.08 -15.33 28.18
CA LEU A 177 -20.95 -16.27 28.18
C LEU A 177 -19.82 -15.79 27.26
N ALA A 178 -20.15 -15.25 26.08
CA ALA A 178 -19.16 -14.67 25.17
C ALA A 178 -18.43 -13.46 25.80
N ALA A 179 -19.15 -12.61 26.53
CA ALA A 179 -18.55 -11.49 27.27
C ALA A 179 -17.61 -11.97 28.38
N GLN A 180 -18.02 -13.00 29.14
CA GLN A 180 -17.19 -13.58 30.20
C GLN A 180 -15.96 -14.29 29.64
N ARG A 181 -16.08 -15.04 28.54
CA ARG A 181 -14.96 -15.65 27.82
C ARG A 181 -13.94 -14.59 27.40
N SER A 182 -14.41 -13.50 26.83
CA SER A 182 -13.54 -12.39 26.39
C SER A 182 -12.81 -11.74 27.56
N LEU A 183 -13.48 -11.61 28.71
CA LEU A 183 -12.88 -11.14 29.96
C LEU A 183 -11.80 -12.11 30.45
N VAL A 184 -12.09 -13.41 30.56
CA VAL A 184 -11.13 -14.44 31.02
C VAL A 184 -9.91 -14.50 30.10
N ARG A 185 -10.12 -14.55 28.78
CA ARG A 185 -9.05 -14.54 27.76
C ARG A 185 -8.09 -13.37 27.95
N ARG A 186 -8.63 -12.16 28.14
CA ARG A 186 -7.83 -10.94 28.35
C ARG A 186 -6.91 -11.05 29.56
N HIS A 187 -7.36 -11.71 30.63
CA HIS A 187 -6.58 -11.84 31.85
C HIS A 187 -5.56 -13.00 31.82
N LEU A 188 -5.69 -13.96 30.91
CA LEU A 188 -4.72 -15.04 30.74
C LEU A 188 -3.41 -14.56 30.10
N THR A 189 -3.45 -13.52 29.27
CA THR A 189 -2.27 -12.96 28.57
C THR A 189 -1.89 -11.57 29.10
N ALA A 190 -2.40 -11.18 30.27
CA ALA A 190 -2.16 -9.85 30.82
C ALA A 190 -0.75 -9.77 31.42
N VAL A 191 0.18 -9.14 30.71
CA VAL A 191 1.54 -8.83 31.20
C VAL A 191 1.51 -7.68 32.20
N GLU A 192 0.60 -6.72 32.02
CA GLU A 192 0.30 -5.65 32.98
C GLU A 192 -1.07 -5.88 33.64
N PRO A 193 -1.26 -5.45 34.91
CA PRO A 193 -2.55 -5.58 35.57
C PRO A 193 -3.59 -4.74 34.84
N ALA A 194 -4.44 -5.41 34.05
CA ALA A 194 -5.64 -4.79 33.48
C ALA A 194 -6.38 -4.06 34.61
N GLY A 195 -6.61 -2.76 34.44
CA GLY A 195 -7.01 -1.82 35.50
C GLY A 195 -8.19 -2.27 36.36
N ARG A 196 -8.48 -1.53 37.46
CA ARG A 196 -9.43 -1.95 38.50
C ARG A 196 -10.71 -2.58 37.95
N LEU A 197 -10.81 -3.90 38.08
CA LEU A 197 -12.02 -4.66 37.81
C LEU A 197 -13.08 -4.35 38.87
N CYS A 198 -14.35 -4.30 38.46
CA CYS A 198 -15.45 -4.35 39.41
C CYS A 198 -15.50 -5.73 40.09
N GLU A 199 -16.16 -5.81 41.25
CA GLU A 199 -16.21 -7.03 42.06
C GLU A 199 -16.73 -8.26 41.30
N SER A 200 -17.78 -8.06 40.50
CA SER A 200 -18.36 -9.15 39.69
C SER A 200 -17.38 -9.71 38.67
N HIS A 201 -16.61 -8.86 37.99
CA HIS A 201 -15.57 -9.30 37.05
C HIS A 201 -14.42 -10.00 37.77
N ARG A 202 -14.00 -9.51 38.95
CA ARG A 202 -12.98 -10.20 39.77
C ARG A 202 -13.41 -11.61 40.15
N HIS A 203 -14.65 -11.77 40.60
CA HIS A 203 -15.18 -13.07 40.95
C HIS A 203 -15.22 -14.04 39.75
N ILE A 204 -15.65 -13.55 38.58
CA ILE A 204 -15.67 -14.33 37.33
C ILE A 204 -14.26 -14.82 36.96
N VAL A 205 -13.26 -13.93 36.95
CA VAL A 205 -11.88 -14.27 36.58
C VAL A 205 -11.27 -15.26 37.56
N ARG A 206 -11.40 -15.01 38.88
CA ARG A 206 -10.86 -15.92 39.91
C ARG A 206 -11.44 -17.32 39.81
N ARG A 207 -12.76 -17.41 39.64
CA ARG A 207 -13.42 -18.71 39.48
C ARG A 207 -12.99 -19.41 38.20
N ALA A 208 -12.93 -18.70 37.08
CA ALA A 208 -12.49 -19.27 35.81
C ALA A 208 -11.05 -19.81 35.90
N PHE A 209 -10.15 -19.10 36.58
CA PHE A 209 -8.77 -19.55 36.75
C PHE A 209 -8.67 -20.79 37.65
N ALA A 210 -9.45 -20.84 38.72
CA ALA A 210 -9.55 -22.06 39.54
C ALA A 210 -10.10 -23.25 38.72
N ASP A 211 -11.16 -23.04 37.94
CA ASP A 211 -11.77 -24.07 37.08
C ASP A 211 -10.82 -24.56 35.96
N ILE A 212 -9.90 -23.69 35.51
CA ILE A 212 -8.86 -24.03 34.53
C ILE A 212 -7.70 -24.78 35.21
N ALA A 213 -7.21 -24.30 36.35
CA ALA A 213 -6.07 -24.86 37.08
C ALA A 213 -6.33 -26.27 37.61
N LEU A 214 -7.53 -26.53 38.16
CA LEU A 214 -7.94 -27.86 38.64
C LEU A 214 -7.91 -28.95 37.56
N ARG A 215 -7.69 -28.58 36.29
CA ARG A 215 -7.64 -29.49 35.15
C ARG A 215 -6.25 -29.69 34.57
N ILE A 216 -5.25 -28.93 35.01
CA ILE A 216 -3.85 -29.19 34.62
C ILE A 216 -3.31 -30.42 35.35
N ASP A 217 -3.86 -30.73 36.53
CA ASP A 217 -3.43 -31.81 37.42
C ASP A 217 -4.20 -33.14 37.24
N ALA A 218 -5.09 -33.25 36.24
CA ALA A 218 -5.92 -34.43 35.96
C ALA A 218 -5.76 -34.92 34.51
#